data_AF-A0A7J3TKY4-F1
#
_entry.id   AF-A0A7J3TKY4-F1
#
_cell.length_a   1.000
_cell.length_b   1.000
_cell.length_c   1.000
_cell.angle_alpha   90.00
_cell.angle_beta   90.00
_cell.angle_gamma   90.00
#
_symmetry.space_group_name_H-M   'P 1'
#
loop_
_entity.id
_entity.type
_entity.pdbx_description
1 polymer ?
#
loop_
_entity_poly.entity_id
_entity_poly.type
_entity_poly.pdbx_seq_one_letter_code
_entity_poly.pdbx_strand_id
1 'polypeptide(L)'
;MKKIAILLAVAVVASFFTLHGINADDMPSVVYVDDDYNEATEGWNATHFSSIMDAINGVAENGTVYIFDGMYHEKVTVNKTLHIIGRNRPIINGSVVVKANGTTIKNLEIEGAGNSILLNASSCIIYSCSIHGINYGLHIGGDNNTVTRCNFINNSYGIDAGGINNKIFLNNFIGNAINACDYGSNIWHNDSIQKGNYWDDYDGNDGNGDGVGDTPYILPCGSGSDSYPLMNEIDLFIPTVNITVSGISGNNGWYVSNVTITINATDDSGISYVNYTIDGISYNSSNALFSFNLTEGNHLLECYAVDINGNAGRISKVNVCVDTTPPSITYEFNPSSPDGENGWYVSNVEISLYASDATSGIEELNFKIDEGGWQDYDGFFSLNMEGEHILYFRAVDKAGNELITNATIKYDATPPSVSIIQPDGGFVKQQYEIKWNASDSVDENLDGNISIYYSYDNGSTWVEVANGLNNTGSYMWNTYGFQDSDEAMIKILAKDDAGNVGVAISNKFILDNTPPTIIIKQPVEGKAYGTD
;
A
#
# COMPACT_ATOMS: atom_id res chain seq x y z
N MET A 1 -6.93 -2.13 57.08
CA MET A 1 -7.52 -3.23 57.88
C MET A 1 -8.35 -4.13 56.95
N LYS A 2 -8.05 -5.44 56.95
CA LYS A 2 -8.80 -6.60 56.38
C LYS A 2 -8.98 -6.64 54.84
N LYS A 3 -8.18 -7.43 54.09
CA LYS A 3 -8.20 -8.90 53.83
C LYS A 3 -9.34 -9.39 52.88
N ILE A 4 -8.94 -9.69 51.64
CA ILE A 4 -9.14 -10.93 50.85
C ILE A 4 -10.54 -11.57 50.84
N ALA A 5 -11.14 -11.69 49.65
CA ALA A 5 -11.67 -12.95 49.12
C ALA A 5 -11.89 -12.86 47.61
N ILE A 6 -11.02 -13.54 46.86
CA ILE A 6 -11.20 -13.92 45.45
C ILE A 6 -12.24 -15.04 45.43
N LEU A 7 -13.31 -14.90 44.63
CA LEU A 7 -14.15 -16.03 44.24
C LEU A 7 -14.18 -16.10 42.71
N LEU A 8 -13.42 -17.08 42.20
CA LEU A 8 -13.36 -17.48 40.80
C LEU A 8 -14.66 -18.26 40.48
N ALA A 9 -15.54 -17.70 39.67
CA ALA A 9 -16.67 -18.42 39.08
C ALA A 9 -16.36 -18.64 37.59
N VAL A 10 -15.79 -19.80 37.28
CA VAL A 10 -15.62 -20.29 35.92
C VAL A 10 -17.01 -20.76 35.43
N ALA A 11 -17.67 -19.92 34.64
CA ALA A 11 -18.84 -20.32 33.89
C ALA A 11 -18.39 -21.11 32.66
N VAL A 12 -18.49 -22.43 32.73
CA VAL A 12 -18.40 -23.32 31.57
C VAL A 12 -19.65 -23.07 30.71
N VAL A 13 -19.51 -22.29 29.66
CA VAL A 13 -20.50 -22.24 28.58
C VAL A 13 -20.25 -23.46 27.71
N ALA A 14 -20.93 -24.56 28.03
CA ALA A 14 -21.07 -25.67 27.11
C ALA A 14 -21.96 -25.19 25.95
N SER A 15 -21.35 -24.85 24.82
CA SER A 15 -22.06 -24.65 23.56
C SER A 15 -22.66 -25.99 23.14
N PHE A 16 -23.98 -26.09 23.24
CA PHE A 16 -24.75 -27.13 22.56
C PHE A 16 -24.63 -26.90 21.06
N PHE A 17 -23.69 -27.58 20.39
CA PHE A 17 -23.81 -27.81 18.96
C PHE A 17 -24.97 -28.76 18.75
N THR A 18 -26.13 -28.21 18.43
CA THR A 18 -27.18 -28.99 17.75
C THR A 18 -26.60 -29.45 16.43
N LEU A 19 -26.41 -30.78 16.30
CA LEU A 19 -26.05 -31.44 15.05
C LEU A 19 -27.21 -31.19 14.05
N HIS A 20 -27.17 -30.07 13.34
CA HIS A 20 -27.93 -29.95 12.10
C HIS A 20 -27.29 -30.96 11.16
N GLY A 21 -28.04 -32.00 10.80
CA GLY A 21 -27.64 -32.89 9.72
C GLY A 21 -27.41 -32.01 8.50
N ILE A 22 -26.16 -31.93 8.05
CA ILE A 22 -25.77 -31.20 6.85
C ILE A 22 -26.54 -31.85 5.71
N ASN A 23 -27.55 -31.16 5.17
CA ASN A 23 -28.25 -31.63 3.99
C ASN A 23 -27.27 -31.63 2.81
N ALA A 24 -27.44 -32.53 1.84
CA ALA A 24 -26.59 -32.60 0.66
C ALA A 24 -26.51 -31.26 -0.12
N ASP A 25 -27.51 -30.38 0.04
CA ASP A 25 -27.55 -29.03 -0.53
C ASP A 25 -26.59 -28.01 0.16
N ASP A 26 -26.06 -28.31 1.35
CA ASP A 26 -25.13 -27.45 2.08
C ASP A 26 -23.65 -27.85 1.89
N MET A 27 -23.36 -28.91 1.11
CA MET A 27 -21.98 -29.33 0.85
C MET A 27 -21.30 -28.37 -0.15
N PRO A 28 -20.03 -27.99 0.09
CA PRO A 28 -19.30 -27.12 -0.83
C PRO A 28 -19.07 -27.80 -2.19
N SER A 29 -19.15 -27.04 -3.27
CA SER A 29 -18.84 -27.53 -4.63
C SER A 29 -17.34 -27.62 -4.91
N VAL A 30 -16.49 -27.02 -4.05
CA VAL A 30 -15.03 -27.03 -4.17
C VAL A 30 -14.42 -27.24 -2.79
N VAL A 31 -13.48 -28.17 -2.70
CA VAL A 31 -12.69 -28.45 -1.50
C VAL A 31 -11.20 -28.56 -1.83
N TYR A 32 -10.37 -28.37 -0.83
CA TYR A 32 -8.92 -28.34 -0.91
C TYR A 32 -8.31 -29.39 0.04
N VAL A 33 -7.30 -30.09 -0.44
CA VAL A 33 -6.60 -31.14 0.30
C VAL A 33 -5.12 -30.84 0.35
N ASP A 34 -4.54 -30.85 1.54
CA ASP A 34 -3.11 -30.64 1.77
C ASP A 34 -2.71 -31.41 3.05
N ASP A 35 -1.70 -32.27 2.99
CA ASP A 35 -1.27 -33.07 4.15
C ASP A 35 -0.69 -32.23 5.30
N ASP A 36 -0.38 -30.96 5.05
CA ASP A 36 0.03 -29.99 6.06
C ASP A 36 -1.15 -29.27 6.76
N TYR A 37 -2.39 -29.40 6.25
CA TYR A 37 -3.55 -28.79 6.89
C TYR A 37 -3.87 -29.42 8.25
N ASN A 38 -4.33 -28.58 9.18
CA ASN A 38 -4.66 -28.97 10.54
C ASN A 38 -5.76 -28.08 11.12
N GLU A 39 -6.10 -28.27 12.40
CA GLU A 39 -7.18 -27.54 13.09
C GLU A 39 -7.01 -26.01 13.09
N ALA A 40 -5.80 -25.48 12.85
CA ALA A 40 -5.55 -24.05 12.73
C ALA A 40 -5.82 -23.50 11.31
N THR A 41 -5.99 -24.37 10.31
CA THR A 41 -6.31 -23.96 8.93
C THR A 41 -7.73 -23.40 8.86
N GLU A 42 -7.88 -22.22 8.26
CA GLU A 42 -9.21 -21.65 8.02
C GLU A 42 -10.03 -22.58 7.12
N GLY A 43 -11.28 -22.87 7.52
CA GLY A 43 -12.14 -23.81 6.78
C GLY A 43 -11.82 -25.28 7.02
N TRP A 44 -11.02 -25.60 8.05
CA TRP A 44 -10.73 -26.97 8.47
C TRP A 44 -12.01 -27.82 8.62
N ASN A 45 -11.99 -29.02 8.03
CA ASN A 45 -13.10 -29.99 7.99
C ASN A 45 -14.41 -29.50 7.35
N ALA A 46 -14.38 -28.34 6.68
CA ALA A 46 -15.51 -27.83 5.90
C ALA A 46 -15.13 -27.70 4.43
N THR A 47 -14.07 -26.96 4.14
CA THR A 47 -13.56 -26.72 2.78
C THR A 47 -12.09 -27.13 2.62
N HIS A 48 -11.36 -27.33 3.72
CA HIS A 48 -9.97 -27.74 3.75
C HIS A 48 -9.81 -29.01 4.57
N PHE A 49 -9.13 -30.00 4.02
CA PHE A 49 -8.97 -31.34 4.59
C PHE A 49 -7.51 -31.78 4.48
N SER A 50 -7.03 -32.58 5.43
CA SER A 50 -5.70 -33.22 5.30
C SER A 50 -5.73 -34.58 4.59
N SER A 51 -6.93 -35.13 4.37
CA SER A 51 -7.14 -36.41 3.71
C SER A 51 -7.98 -36.27 2.45
N ILE A 52 -7.61 -37.02 1.40
CA ILE A 52 -8.34 -37.05 0.14
C ILE A 52 -9.73 -37.67 0.36
N MET A 53 -9.81 -38.75 1.14
CA MET A 53 -11.09 -39.42 1.38
C MET A 53 -12.07 -38.53 2.16
N ASP A 54 -11.60 -37.77 3.14
CA ASP A 54 -12.45 -36.84 3.89
C ASP A 54 -12.96 -35.71 3.00
N ALA A 55 -12.12 -35.17 2.12
CA ALA A 55 -12.53 -34.19 1.13
C ALA A 55 -13.57 -34.74 0.15
N ILE A 56 -13.38 -35.98 -0.33
CA ILE A 56 -14.38 -36.67 -1.15
C ILE A 56 -15.68 -36.81 -0.37
N ASN A 57 -15.65 -37.13 0.93
CA ASN A 57 -16.89 -37.23 1.72
C ASN A 57 -17.57 -35.86 1.90
N GLY A 58 -16.80 -34.80 2.11
CA GLY A 58 -17.30 -33.45 2.41
C GLY A 58 -17.76 -32.62 1.21
N VAL A 59 -17.30 -32.92 -0.01
CA VAL A 59 -17.66 -32.15 -1.23
C VAL A 59 -19.04 -32.54 -1.79
N ALA A 60 -19.76 -31.65 -2.46
CA ALA A 60 -21.00 -31.98 -3.16
C ALA A 60 -20.77 -32.89 -4.39
N GLU A 61 -21.82 -33.57 -4.87
CA GLU A 61 -21.78 -34.29 -6.16
C GLU A 61 -21.54 -33.32 -7.33
N ASN A 62 -20.77 -33.73 -8.32
CA ASN A 62 -20.19 -32.90 -9.40
C ASN A 62 -19.21 -31.82 -8.90
N GLY A 63 -18.83 -31.86 -7.62
CA GLY A 63 -17.85 -30.95 -7.06
C GLY A 63 -16.41 -31.25 -7.47
N THR A 64 -15.52 -30.33 -7.11
CA THR A 64 -14.09 -30.41 -7.40
C THR A 64 -13.27 -30.58 -6.12
N VAL A 65 -12.35 -31.54 -6.14
CA VAL A 65 -11.36 -31.78 -5.09
C VAL A 65 -9.99 -31.37 -5.65
N TYR A 66 -9.42 -30.29 -5.13
CA TYR A 66 -8.03 -29.91 -5.42
C TYR A 66 -7.10 -30.53 -4.40
N ILE A 67 -6.09 -31.26 -4.86
CA ILE A 67 -5.09 -31.91 -4.00
C ILE A 67 -3.77 -31.17 -4.19
N PHE A 68 -3.23 -30.58 -3.13
CA PHE A 68 -1.94 -29.90 -3.12
C PHE A 68 -0.79 -30.89 -2.98
N ASP A 69 0.41 -30.42 -3.32
CA ASP A 69 1.65 -31.19 -3.29
C ASP A 69 1.82 -31.89 -1.95
N GLY A 70 2.26 -33.15 -1.95
CA GLY A 70 2.26 -33.98 -0.75
C GLY A 70 2.21 -35.47 -1.06
N MET A 71 2.42 -36.30 -0.03
CA MET A 71 2.40 -37.76 -0.13
C MET A 71 1.27 -38.36 0.71
N TYR A 72 0.19 -38.75 0.02
CA TYR A 72 -1.05 -39.24 0.63
C TYR A 72 -1.06 -40.77 0.69
N HIS A 73 -0.98 -41.30 1.90
CA HIS A 73 -0.98 -42.74 2.15
C HIS A 73 -2.40 -43.27 2.31
N GLU A 74 -3.13 -43.36 1.20
CA GLU A 74 -4.58 -43.60 1.23
C GLU A 74 -5.07 -44.59 0.18
N LYS A 75 -6.18 -45.26 0.51
CA LYS A 75 -7.02 -45.92 -0.48
C LYS A 75 -8.23 -45.03 -0.79
N VAL A 76 -8.17 -44.38 -1.94
CA VAL A 76 -9.18 -43.42 -2.39
C VAL A 76 -10.32 -44.14 -3.08
N THR A 77 -11.56 -43.91 -2.65
CA THR A 77 -12.76 -44.44 -3.32
C THR A 77 -13.65 -43.30 -3.80
N VAL A 78 -13.84 -43.20 -5.11
CA VAL A 78 -14.70 -42.19 -5.74
C VAL A 78 -16.06 -42.81 -6.02
N ASN A 79 -17.00 -42.59 -5.11
CA ASN A 79 -18.35 -43.18 -5.13
C ASN A 79 -19.46 -42.20 -5.57
N LYS A 80 -19.11 -40.93 -5.82
CA LYS A 80 -19.97 -39.92 -6.43
C LYS A 80 -19.21 -39.19 -7.53
N THR A 81 -19.93 -38.61 -8.49
CA THR A 81 -19.33 -37.95 -9.66
C THR A 81 -18.51 -36.75 -9.22
N LEU A 82 -17.21 -36.71 -9.52
CA LEU A 82 -16.30 -35.65 -9.05
C LEU A 82 -15.23 -35.28 -10.08
N HIS A 83 -14.65 -34.10 -9.90
CA HIS A 83 -13.40 -33.70 -10.53
C HIS A 83 -12.27 -33.70 -9.51
N ILE A 84 -11.35 -34.66 -9.59
CA ILE A 84 -10.19 -34.78 -8.71
C ILE A 84 -8.96 -34.27 -9.46
N ILE A 85 -8.34 -33.20 -8.96
CA ILE A 85 -7.29 -32.45 -9.68
C ILE A 85 -6.11 -32.20 -8.76
N GLY A 86 -4.97 -32.82 -9.06
CA GLY A 86 -3.71 -32.53 -8.39
C GLY A 86 -3.10 -31.18 -8.79
N ARG A 87 -2.50 -30.49 -7.83
CA ARG A 87 -1.70 -29.27 -7.96
C ARG A 87 -0.26 -29.67 -7.69
N ASN A 88 0.60 -29.51 -8.69
CA ASN A 88 2.01 -29.93 -8.62
C ASN A 88 2.25 -31.45 -8.50
N ARG A 89 1.34 -32.29 -9.04
CA ARG A 89 1.46 -33.77 -9.08
C ARG A 89 1.64 -34.40 -7.68
N PRO A 90 0.67 -34.24 -6.78
CA PRO A 90 0.72 -34.95 -5.50
C PRO A 90 0.74 -36.46 -5.70
N ILE A 91 1.37 -37.14 -4.75
CA ILE A 91 1.59 -38.59 -4.77
C ILE A 91 0.53 -39.26 -3.94
N ILE A 92 -0.24 -40.17 -4.54
CA ILE A 92 -1.07 -41.13 -3.81
C ILE A 92 -0.28 -42.42 -3.69
N ASN A 93 0.22 -42.70 -2.49
CA ASN A 93 0.82 -43.99 -2.16
C ASN A 93 -0.28 -44.95 -1.69
N GLY A 94 -0.89 -45.66 -2.64
CA GLY A 94 -2.04 -46.52 -2.38
C GLY A 94 -2.79 -46.91 -3.65
N SER A 95 -4.12 -46.76 -3.64
CA SER A 95 -4.96 -47.13 -4.79
C SER A 95 -6.18 -46.22 -4.93
N VAL A 96 -6.64 -46.02 -6.15
CA VAL A 96 -7.82 -45.22 -6.50
C VAL A 96 -8.87 -46.12 -7.13
N VAL A 97 -10.05 -46.20 -6.50
CA VAL A 97 -11.18 -46.98 -7.00
C VAL A 97 -12.28 -46.03 -7.46
N VAL A 98 -12.54 -45.98 -8.76
CA VAL A 98 -13.57 -45.12 -9.36
C VAL A 98 -14.82 -45.94 -9.62
N LYS A 99 -15.93 -45.56 -8.95
CA LYS A 99 -17.24 -46.22 -9.08
C LYS A 99 -18.31 -45.32 -9.67
N ALA A 100 -18.10 -44.00 -9.63
CA ALA A 100 -19.05 -43.03 -10.17
C ALA A 100 -18.70 -42.65 -11.62
N ASN A 101 -19.71 -42.72 -12.48
CA ASN A 101 -19.61 -42.32 -13.89
C ASN A 101 -19.31 -40.82 -14.02
N GLY A 102 -18.74 -40.40 -15.15
CA GLY A 102 -18.49 -38.97 -15.41
C GLY A 102 -17.37 -38.34 -14.55
N THR A 103 -16.66 -39.14 -13.76
CA THR A 103 -15.58 -38.66 -12.90
C THR A 103 -14.35 -38.26 -13.71
N THR A 104 -13.69 -37.18 -13.31
CA THR A 104 -12.38 -36.79 -13.85
C THR A 104 -11.29 -37.02 -12.79
N ILE A 105 -10.19 -37.66 -13.17
CA ILE A 105 -8.95 -37.72 -12.38
C ILE A 105 -7.85 -37.09 -13.21
N LYS A 106 -7.18 -36.11 -12.63
CA LYS A 106 -6.18 -35.31 -13.34
C LYS A 106 -4.95 -34.99 -12.50
N ASN A 107 -3.78 -35.08 -13.14
CA ASN A 107 -2.51 -34.54 -12.64
C ASN A 107 -2.08 -35.11 -11.28
N LEU A 108 -2.11 -36.44 -11.16
CA LEU A 108 -1.72 -37.18 -9.96
C LEU A 108 -0.56 -38.13 -10.27
N GLU A 109 0.29 -38.35 -9.28
CA GLU A 109 1.21 -39.48 -9.26
C GLU A 109 0.64 -40.58 -8.37
N ILE A 110 0.70 -41.85 -8.81
CA ILE A 110 0.14 -42.98 -8.07
C ILE A 110 1.15 -44.12 -8.04
N GLU A 111 1.51 -44.51 -6.82
CA GLU A 111 2.47 -45.58 -6.50
C GLU A 111 1.96 -46.43 -5.32
N GLY A 112 2.71 -47.46 -4.90
CA GLY A 112 2.35 -48.37 -3.80
C GLY A 112 2.27 -49.85 -4.19
N ALA A 113 1.30 -50.60 -3.64
CA ALA A 113 1.13 -52.04 -3.89
C ALA A 113 -0.33 -52.40 -4.22
N GLY A 114 -0.56 -53.16 -5.30
CA GLY A 114 -1.91 -53.62 -5.71
C GLY A 114 -2.30 -53.17 -7.12
N ASN A 115 -3.55 -52.76 -7.33
CA ASN A 115 -4.00 -52.07 -8.55
C ASN A 115 -3.95 -50.56 -8.28
N SER A 116 -3.34 -49.76 -9.16
CA SER A 116 -3.22 -48.31 -8.96
C SER A 116 -4.57 -47.62 -9.17
N ILE A 117 -5.13 -47.69 -10.38
CA ILE A 117 -6.49 -47.23 -10.66
C ILE A 117 -7.38 -48.40 -11.05
N LEU A 118 -8.46 -48.60 -10.31
CA LEU A 118 -9.56 -49.50 -10.67
C LEU A 118 -10.75 -48.67 -11.16
N LEU A 119 -10.94 -48.61 -12.48
CA LEU A 119 -11.97 -47.81 -13.13
C LEU A 119 -13.20 -48.67 -13.46
N ASN A 120 -14.08 -48.83 -12.47
CA ASN A 120 -15.35 -49.57 -12.60
C ASN A 120 -16.52 -48.68 -13.06
N ALA A 121 -16.22 -47.49 -13.54
CA ALA A 121 -17.17 -46.47 -13.95
C ALA A 121 -17.04 -46.18 -15.45
N SER A 122 -18.07 -45.55 -16.01
CA SER A 122 -18.17 -45.20 -17.43
C SER A 122 -18.13 -43.70 -17.64
N SER A 123 -17.74 -43.26 -18.84
CA SER A 123 -17.67 -41.83 -19.22
C SER A 123 -16.73 -40.99 -18.34
N CYS A 124 -15.73 -41.62 -17.73
CA CYS A 124 -14.71 -40.95 -16.93
C CYS A 124 -13.53 -40.49 -17.78
N ILE A 125 -12.74 -39.56 -17.23
CA ILE A 125 -11.52 -39.05 -17.85
C ILE A 125 -10.36 -39.24 -16.88
N ILE A 126 -9.30 -39.92 -17.32
CA ILE A 126 -8.00 -40.00 -16.66
C ILE A 126 -7.00 -39.23 -17.52
N TYR A 127 -6.37 -38.21 -16.94
CA TYR A 127 -5.58 -37.23 -17.70
C TYR A 127 -4.34 -36.76 -16.96
N SER A 128 -3.17 -36.73 -17.61
CA SER A 128 -1.94 -36.17 -17.02
C SER A 128 -1.46 -36.90 -15.75
N CYS A 129 -1.76 -38.20 -15.62
CA CYS A 129 -1.37 -38.99 -14.44
C CYS A 129 -0.08 -39.77 -14.69
N SER A 130 0.75 -39.91 -13.65
CA SER A 130 1.93 -40.79 -13.65
C SER A 130 1.68 -41.99 -12.75
N ILE A 131 1.79 -43.20 -13.29
CA ILE A 131 1.41 -44.44 -12.61
C ILE A 131 2.54 -45.44 -12.74
N HIS A 132 3.18 -45.81 -11.62
CA HIS A 132 4.42 -46.56 -11.68
C HIS A 132 4.67 -47.54 -10.52
N GLY A 133 5.38 -48.64 -10.83
CA GLY A 133 5.84 -49.61 -9.84
C GLY A 133 4.76 -50.55 -9.28
N ILE A 134 3.64 -50.71 -9.98
CA ILE A 134 2.44 -51.40 -9.49
C ILE A 134 2.18 -52.72 -10.23
N ASN A 135 1.28 -53.57 -9.74
CA ASN A 135 0.83 -54.75 -10.47
C ASN A 135 0.03 -54.33 -11.72
N TYR A 136 -1.14 -53.72 -11.53
CA TYR A 136 -1.91 -53.12 -12.64
C TYR A 136 -1.86 -51.59 -12.52
N GLY A 137 -1.30 -50.91 -13.52
CA GLY A 137 -1.30 -49.46 -13.58
C GLY A 137 -2.73 -48.92 -13.63
N LEU A 138 -3.49 -49.29 -14.66
CA LEU A 138 -4.93 -49.00 -14.74
C LEU A 138 -5.70 -50.24 -15.22
N HIS A 139 -6.70 -50.65 -14.44
CA HIS A 139 -7.67 -51.65 -14.85
C HIS A 139 -9.00 -50.94 -15.20
N ILE A 140 -9.49 -51.15 -16.43
CA ILE A 140 -10.71 -50.51 -16.93
C ILE A 140 -11.82 -51.56 -17.02
N GLY A 141 -12.84 -51.44 -16.16
CA GLY A 141 -14.03 -52.30 -16.19
C GLY A 141 -15.26 -51.66 -16.84
N GLY A 142 -15.32 -50.32 -16.90
CA GLY A 142 -16.45 -49.58 -17.49
C GLY A 142 -16.25 -49.19 -18.95
N ASP A 143 -17.23 -48.46 -19.50
CA ASP A 143 -17.31 -48.13 -20.92
C ASP A 143 -17.13 -46.64 -21.21
N ASN A 144 -16.77 -46.29 -22.44
CA ASN A 144 -16.71 -44.91 -22.94
C ASN A 144 -15.80 -43.97 -22.11
N ASN A 145 -14.80 -44.51 -21.42
CA ASN A 145 -13.82 -43.71 -20.69
C ASN A 145 -12.74 -43.16 -21.63
N THR A 146 -12.05 -42.10 -21.22
CA THR A 146 -10.90 -41.55 -21.94
C THR A 146 -9.67 -41.55 -21.04
N VAL A 147 -8.57 -42.14 -21.53
CA VAL A 147 -7.26 -42.17 -20.87
C VAL A 147 -6.25 -41.53 -21.82
N THR A 148 -5.72 -40.37 -21.44
CA THR A 148 -4.79 -39.65 -22.31
C THR A 148 -3.77 -38.87 -21.52
N ARG A 149 -2.59 -38.64 -22.11
CA ARG A 149 -1.49 -37.92 -21.48
C ARG A 149 -1.09 -38.53 -20.14
N CYS A 150 -1.03 -39.86 -20.04
CA CYS A 150 -0.60 -40.54 -18.83
C CYS A 150 0.71 -41.29 -19.05
N ASN A 151 1.50 -41.43 -17.99
CA ASN A 151 2.69 -42.27 -17.94
C ASN A 151 2.35 -43.58 -17.21
N PHE A 152 2.62 -44.72 -17.85
CA PHE A 152 2.54 -46.05 -17.26
C PHE A 152 3.94 -46.65 -17.25
N ILE A 153 4.60 -46.63 -16.09
CA ILE A 153 6.03 -46.91 -15.97
C ILE A 153 6.29 -48.12 -15.05
N ASN A 154 7.07 -49.11 -15.50
CA ASN A 154 7.54 -50.25 -14.68
C ASN A 154 6.40 -51.01 -13.94
N ASN A 155 5.22 -51.12 -14.54
CA ASN A 155 4.11 -51.90 -13.98
C ASN A 155 4.16 -53.35 -14.47
N SER A 156 3.49 -54.27 -13.78
CA SER A 156 3.32 -55.64 -14.34
C SER A 156 2.39 -55.61 -15.56
N TYR A 157 1.34 -54.79 -15.51
CA TYR A 157 0.49 -54.40 -16.62
C TYR A 157 0.38 -52.88 -16.66
N GLY A 158 0.70 -52.23 -17.78
CA GLY A 158 0.47 -50.80 -17.94
C GLY A 158 -1.03 -50.49 -17.88
N ILE A 159 -1.79 -51.00 -18.85
CA ILE A 159 -3.26 -50.99 -18.83
C ILE A 159 -3.82 -52.39 -19.09
N ASP A 160 -4.80 -52.78 -18.28
CA ASP A 160 -5.68 -53.92 -18.54
C ASP A 160 -7.09 -53.40 -18.85
N ALA A 161 -7.44 -53.37 -20.13
CA ALA A 161 -8.69 -52.78 -20.59
C ALA A 161 -9.75 -53.85 -20.86
N GLY A 162 -10.81 -53.81 -20.06
CA GLY A 162 -12.12 -54.39 -20.36
C GLY A 162 -13.09 -53.35 -20.93
N GLY A 163 -14.38 -53.67 -20.89
CA GLY A 163 -15.45 -52.80 -21.37
C GLY A 163 -15.41 -52.55 -22.89
N ILE A 164 -16.11 -51.52 -23.33
CA ILE A 164 -16.17 -51.11 -24.73
C ILE A 164 -16.05 -49.60 -24.91
N ASN A 165 -15.57 -49.19 -26.09
CA ASN A 165 -15.45 -47.80 -26.53
C ASN A 165 -14.60 -46.91 -25.61
N ASN A 166 -13.72 -47.48 -24.80
CA ASN A 166 -12.74 -46.68 -24.08
C ASN A 166 -11.68 -46.16 -25.07
N LYS A 167 -11.31 -44.88 -24.96
CA LYS A 167 -10.33 -44.22 -25.81
C LYS A 167 -9.03 -44.05 -25.05
N ILE A 168 -7.97 -44.72 -25.48
CA ILE A 168 -6.65 -44.69 -24.87
C ILE A 168 -5.64 -44.18 -25.91
N PHE A 169 -5.18 -42.93 -25.78
CA PHE A 169 -4.27 -42.33 -26.76
C PHE A 169 -3.41 -41.23 -26.13
N LEU A 170 -2.26 -40.93 -26.73
CA LEU A 170 -1.24 -39.99 -26.23
C LEU A 170 -0.76 -40.34 -24.81
N ASN A 171 -0.52 -41.61 -24.52
CA ASN A 171 0.10 -42.06 -23.27
C ASN A 171 1.49 -42.64 -23.54
N ASN A 172 2.33 -42.72 -22.51
CA ASN A 172 3.62 -43.41 -22.56
C ASN A 172 3.55 -44.73 -21.79
N PHE A 173 3.97 -45.81 -22.43
CA PHE A 173 4.13 -47.13 -21.83
C PHE A 173 5.61 -47.50 -21.81
N ILE A 174 6.21 -47.54 -20.60
CA ILE A 174 7.66 -47.64 -20.43
C ILE A 174 8.00 -48.69 -19.38
N GLY A 175 8.82 -49.68 -19.72
CA GLY A 175 9.36 -50.70 -18.81
C GLY A 175 8.31 -51.63 -18.20
N ASN A 176 7.07 -51.64 -18.70
CA ASN A 176 6.05 -52.53 -18.17
C ASN A 176 6.33 -53.97 -18.59
N ALA A 177 6.01 -54.95 -17.74
CA ALA A 177 6.15 -56.35 -18.14
C ALA A 177 5.19 -56.72 -19.27
N ILE A 178 3.99 -56.12 -19.25
CA ILE A 178 3.02 -56.11 -20.34
C ILE A 178 2.53 -54.68 -20.50
N ASN A 179 2.78 -54.06 -21.66
CA ASN A 179 2.39 -52.66 -21.90
C ASN A 179 0.86 -52.48 -21.85
N ALA A 180 0.11 -53.32 -22.56
CA ALA A 180 -1.35 -53.30 -22.49
C ALA A 180 -2.02 -54.63 -22.87
N CYS A 181 -3.17 -54.91 -22.26
CA CYS A 181 -4.12 -55.93 -22.72
C CYS A 181 -5.46 -55.28 -23.08
N ASP A 182 -6.12 -55.79 -24.12
CA ASP A 182 -7.48 -55.39 -24.47
C ASP A 182 -8.41 -56.60 -24.61
N TYR A 183 -9.12 -56.91 -23.52
CA TYR A 183 -10.13 -57.98 -23.48
C TYR A 183 -11.52 -57.49 -23.90
N GLY A 184 -11.63 -56.22 -24.31
CA GLY A 184 -12.85 -55.56 -24.73
C GLY A 184 -12.86 -55.17 -26.21
N SER A 185 -13.58 -54.09 -26.52
CA SER A 185 -13.56 -53.44 -27.83
C SER A 185 -13.27 -51.96 -27.64
N ASN A 186 -11.97 -51.65 -27.47
CA ASN A 186 -11.49 -50.33 -27.14
C ASN A 186 -10.68 -49.71 -28.29
N ILE A 187 -10.44 -48.40 -28.22
CA ILE A 187 -9.78 -47.62 -29.27
C ILE A 187 -8.47 -47.10 -28.70
N TRP A 188 -7.35 -47.58 -29.23
CA TRP A 188 -6.00 -47.27 -28.76
C TRP A 188 -5.33 -46.10 -29.49
N HIS A 189 -6.14 -45.27 -30.14
CA HIS A 189 -5.68 -44.12 -30.91
C HIS A 189 -6.79 -43.08 -31.06
N ASN A 190 -6.45 -41.95 -31.69
CA ASN A 190 -7.42 -40.92 -32.05
C ASN A 190 -7.32 -40.60 -33.54
N ASP A 191 -8.32 -41.03 -34.31
CA ASP A 191 -8.41 -40.83 -35.76
C ASP A 191 -8.36 -39.36 -36.18
N SER A 192 -8.90 -38.45 -35.35
CA SER A 192 -9.00 -37.04 -35.71
C SER A 192 -7.63 -36.35 -35.73
N ILE A 193 -6.68 -36.85 -34.94
CA ILE A 193 -5.31 -36.32 -34.87
C ILE A 193 -4.26 -37.30 -35.39
N GLN A 194 -4.67 -38.50 -35.80
CA GLN A 194 -3.81 -39.60 -36.27
C GLN A 194 -2.65 -39.89 -35.31
N LYS A 195 -2.96 -39.94 -34.01
CA LYS A 195 -1.98 -40.25 -32.96
C LYS A 195 -2.52 -41.28 -31.98
N GLY A 196 -1.65 -42.21 -31.64
CA GLY A 196 -1.83 -43.26 -30.65
C GLY A 196 -0.99 -43.01 -29.42
N ASN A 197 -0.39 -44.06 -28.88
CA ASN A 197 0.43 -44.06 -27.68
C ASN A 197 1.90 -44.31 -28.04
N TYR A 198 2.80 -43.93 -27.14
CA TYR A 198 4.19 -44.35 -27.19
C TYR A 198 4.35 -45.68 -26.46
N TRP A 199 5.05 -46.60 -27.09
CA TRP A 199 5.33 -47.95 -26.59
C TRP A 199 6.83 -48.17 -26.62
N ASP A 200 7.44 -48.42 -25.47
CA ASP A 200 8.90 -48.61 -25.37
C ASP A 200 9.42 -49.85 -26.10
N ASP A 201 8.54 -50.82 -26.38
CA ASP A 201 8.81 -52.04 -27.13
C ASP A 201 8.42 -51.96 -28.61
N TYR A 202 7.92 -50.82 -29.11
CA TYR A 202 7.59 -50.65 -30.51
C TYR A 202 8.84 -50.44 -31.37
N ASP A 203 9.04 -51.31 -32.35
CA ASP A 203 10.21 -51.37 -33.23
C ASP A 203 9.87 -51.13 -34.72
N GLY A 204 8.67 -50.63 -35.00
CA GLY A 204 8.24 -50.35 -36.37
C GLY A 204 8.94 -49.15 -37.00
N ASN A 205 8.68 -48.95 -38.30
CA ASN A 205 9.29 -47.88 -39.08
C ASN A 205 8.39 -46.65 -39.18
N ASP A 206 9.01 -45.48 -39.27
CA ASP A 206 8.38 -44.21 -39.66
C ASP A 206 9.05 -43.74 -40.97
N GLY A 207 8.49 -44.18 -42.09
CA GLY A 207 9.01 -43.93 -43.43
C GLY A 207 8.69 -42.54 -43.96
N ASN A 208 7.69 -41.87 -43.39
CA ASN A 208 7.28 -40.52 -43.80
C ASN A 208 7.90 -39.41 -42.91
N GLY A 209 8.46 -39.78 -41.75
CA GLY A 209 9.14 -38.91 -40.80
C GLY A 209 8.20 -38.02 -39.99
N ASP A 210 6.92 -38.39 -39.83
CA ASP A 210 5.93 -37.60 -39.10
C ASP A 210 5.90 -37.87 -37.57
N GLY A 211 6.73 -38.80 -37.10
CA GLY A 211 6.83 -39.21 -35.71
C GLY A 211 5.79 -40.27 -35.31
N VAL A 212 5.01 -40.79 -36.26
CA VAL A 212 4.05 -41.89 -36.09
C VAL A 212 4.55 -43.09 -36.89
N GLY A 213 4.44 -44.27 -36.30
CA GLY A 213 4.79 -45.51 -36.94
C GLY A 213 3.84 -45.89 -38.07
N ASP A 214 4.38 -46.34 -39.20
CA ASP A 214 3.62 -46.80 -40.38
C ASP A 214 2.97 -48.18 -40.18
N THR A 215 3.39 -48.92 -39.15
CA THR A 215 2.85 -50.24 -38.81
C THR A 215 2.09 -50.17 -37.48
N PRO A 216 0.83 -50.64 -37.42
CA PRO A 216 0.10 -50.68 -36.15
C PRO A 216 0.83 -51.48 -35.07
N TYR A 217 0.81 -50.97 -33.84
CA TYR A 217 1.24 -51.74 -32.67
C TYR A 217 0.12 -52.70 -32.25
N ILE A 218 0.40 -54.00 -32.28
CA ILE A 218 -0.54 -55.04 -31.87
C ILE A 218 -0.35 -55.30 -30.38
N LEU A 219 -1.42 -55.21 -29.60
CA LEU A 219 -1.31 -55.40 -28.15
C LEU A 219 -0.89 -56.85 -27.82
N PRO A 220 -0.01 -57.06 -26.82
CA PRO A 220 0.48 -58.39 -26.44
C PRO A 220 -0.60 -59.42 -26.06
N CYS A 221 -1.78 -58.96 -25.67
CA CYS A 221 -2.88 -59.77 -25.16
C CYS A 221 -4.24 -59.17 -25.56
N GLY A 222 -5.20 -60.04 -25.85
CA GLY A 222 -6.53 -59.64 -26.27
C GLY A 222 -6.63 -59.36 -27.78
N SER A 223 -7.47 -58.41 -28.18
CA SER A 223 -7.75 -58.10 -29.60
C SER A 223 -7.50 -56.64 -30.02
N GLY A 224 -6.95 -55.82 -29.14
CA GLY A 224 -6.69 -54.40 -29.42
C GLY A 224 -5.47 -54.17 -30.31
N SER A 225 -5.47 -53.02 -31.01
CA SER A 225 -4.30 -52.51 -31.72
C SER A 225 -4.29 -50.98 -31.74
N ASP A 226 -3.12 -50.40 -31.68
CA ASP A 226 -2.89 -48.98 -31.90
C ASP A 226 -2.46 -48.76 -33.36
N SER A 227 -3.33 -48.09 -34.13
CA SER A 227 -3.09 -47.82 -35.56
C SER A 227 -2.08 -46.69 -35.81
N TYR A 228 -1.74 -45.91 -34.79
CA TYR A 228 -0.91 -44.72 -34.90
C TYR A 228 0.14 -44.66 -33.77
N PRO A 229 0.97 -45.70 -33.57
CA PRO A 229 1.94 -45.73 -32.48
C PRO A 229 2.95 -44.60 -32.64
N LEU A 230 3.31 -43.94 -31.54
CA LEU A 230 4.27 -42.83 -31.57
C LEU A 230 5.70 -43.37 -31.56
N MET A 231 6.58 -42.74 -32.35
CA MET A 231 8.00 -43.13 -32.45
C MET A 231 8.84 -42.68 -31.25
N ASN A 232 8.39 -41.64 -30.55
CA ASN A 232 9.11 -41.04 -29.43
C ASN A 232 8.19 -40.87 -28.23
N GLU A 233 8.79 -40.94 -27.05
CA GLU A 233 8.13 -40.62 -25.78
C GLU A 233 7.51 -39.22 -25.84
N ILE A 234 6.32 -39.09 -25.25
CA ILE A 234 5.64 -37.80 -25.13
C ILE A 234 6.16 -37.11 -23.88
N ASP A 235 6.68 -35.90 -24.04
CA ASP A 235 6.86 -35.03 -22.88
C ASP A 235 5.48 -34.56 -22.39
N LEU A 236 5.09 -35.06 -21.21
CA LEU A 236 3.81 -34.76 -20.56
C LEU A 236 3.95 -33.70 -19.47
N PHE A 237 5.17 -33.25 -19.22
CA PHE A 237 5.44 -32.26 -18.20
C PHE A 237 5.46 -30.89 -18.88
N ILE A 238 4.82 -29.94 -18.21
CA ILE A 238 4.83 -28.56 -18.67
C ILE A 238 5.79 -27.80 -17.77
N PRO A 239 6.52 -26.81 -18.31
CA PRO A 239 7.47 -26.07 -17.54
C PRO A 239 6.77 -25.23 -16.47
N THR A 240 7.42 -25.07 -15.31
CA THR A 240 6.97 -24.21 -14.21
C THR A 240 7.81 -22.95 -14.14
N VAL A 241 7.22 -21.86 -13.64
CA VAL A 241 7.91 -20.59 -13.43
C VAL A 241 7.76 -20.14 -11.98
N ASN A 242 8.88 -19.73 -11.36
CA ASN A 242 8.91 -19.04 -10.09
C ASN A 242 9.40 -17.60 -10.29
N ILE A 243 8.65 -16.62 -9.77
CA ILE A 243 8.99 -15.20 -9.84
C ILE A 243 9.31 -14.73 -8.43
N THR A 244 10.50 -14.16 -8.23
CA THR A 244 10.86 -13.49 -6.99
C THR A 244 11.00 -11.98 -7.21
N VAL A 245 10.51 -11.22 -6.23
CA VAL A 245 10.48 -9.75 -6.24
C VAL A 245 11.33 -9.26 -5.08
N SER A 246 12.34 -8.42 -5.35
CA SER A 246 13.26 -7.91 -4.35
C SER A 246 13.39 -6.38 -4.43
N GLY A 247 13.23 -5.71 -3.30
CA GLY A 247 13.34 -4.25 -3.15
C GLY A 247 13.12 -3.84 -1.68
N ILE A 248 13.24 -2.55 -1.38
CA ILE A 248 12.90 -2.00 -0.06
C ILE A 248 11.38 -1.78 -0.02
N SER A 249 10.69 -2.55 0.80
CA SER A 249 9.24 -2.39 1.01
C SER A 249 8.95 -1.05 1.67
N GLY A 250 7.98 -0.34 1.09
CA GLY A 250 7.33 0.82 1.68
C GLY A 250 6.00 0.44 2.32
N ASN A 251 5.08 1.39 2.28
CA ASN A 251 3.71 1.24 2.80
C ASN A 251 2.75 0.74 1.73
N ASN A 252 1.59 0.21 2.15
CA ASN A 252 0.47 -0.14 1.27
C ASN A 252 0.80 -1.05 0.07
N GLY A 253 1.82 -1.91 0.20
CA GLY A 253 2.25 -2.82 -0.87
C GLY A 253 3.17 -2.19 -1.94
N TRP A 254 3.63 -0.97 -1.73
CA TRP A 254 4.61 -0.30 -2.59
C TRP A 254 6.05 -0.63 -2.20
N TYR A 255 6.96 -0.42 -3.15
CA TYR A 255 8.40 -0.40 -2.92
C TYR A 255 8.94 1.02 -3.06
N VAL A 256 9.79 1.45 -2.11
CA VAL A 256 10.45 2.78 -2.10
C VAL A 256 11.85 2.77 -2.69
N SER A 257 12.21 1.68 -3.36
CA SER A 257 13.45 1.54 -4.12
C SER A 257 13.17 0.89 -5.47
N ASN A 258 14.14 0.95 -6.37
CA ASN A 258 14.14 0.09 -7.56
C ASN A 258 13.90 -1.37 -7.16
N VAL A 259 13.08 -2.06 -7.94
CA VAL A 259 12.73 -3.47 -7.71
C VAL A 259 13.42 -4.34 -8.74
N THR A 260 14.04 -5.43 -8.27
CA THR A 260 14.58 -6.48 -9.13
C THR A 260 13.61 -7.65 -9.17
N ILE A 261 13.22 -8.04 -10.39
CA ILE A 261 12.47 -9.25 -10.68
C ILE A 261 13.46 -10.34 -11.09
N THR A 262 13.35 -11.51 -10.49
CA THR A 262 14.04 -12.72 -10.95
C THR A 262 13.03 -13.77 -11.37
N ILE A 263 13.18 -14.27 -12.58
CA ILE A 263 12.34 -15.34 -13.13
C ILE A 263 13.21 -16.59 -13.23
N ASN A 264 12.74 -17.69 -12.63
CA ASN A 264 13.35 -19.01 -12.71
C ASN A 264 12.34 -20.01 -13.27
N ALA A 265 12.58 -20.47 -14.50
CA ALA A 265 11.81 -21.51 -15.16
C ALA A 265 12.49 -22.87 -15.03
N THR A 266 11.71 -23.92 -14.80
CA THR A 266 12.22 -25.29 -14.64
C THR A 266 11.32 -26.28 -15.34
N ASP A 267 11.95 -27.28 -15.95
CA ASP A 267 11.33 -28.45 -16.57
C ASP A 267 12.36 -29.57 -16.63
N ASP A 268 11.94 -30.82 -16.64
CA ASP A 268 12.83 -31.99 -16.69
C ASP A 268 13.41 -32.25 -18.07
N SER A 269 12.68 -31.89 -19.14
CA SER A 269 13.23 -31.87 -20.51
C SER A 269 14.14 -30.65 -20.74
N GLY A 270 13.97 -29.60 -19.93
CA GLY A 270 14.70 -28.34 -20.01
C GLY A 270 13.90 -27.24 -20.71
N ILE A 271 14.32 -25.99 -20.52
CA ILE A 271 13.60 -24.82 -21.03
C ILE A 271 14.14 -24.40 -22.39
N SER A 272 13.26 -24.23 -23.37
CA SER A 272 13.58 -23.62 -24.66
C SER A 272 13.58 -22.11 -24.57
N TYR A 273 12.50 -21.53 -24.05
CA TYR A 273 12.40 -20.08 -23.82
C TYR A 273 11.34 -19.72 -22.78
N VAL A 274 11.42 -18.48 -22.28
CA VAL A 274 10.44 -17.86 -21.40
C VAL A 274 9.86 -16.64 -22.11
N ASN A 275 8.53 -16.60 -22.26
CA ASN A 275 7.81 -15.41 -22.68
C ASN A 275 7.28 -14.68 -21.45
N TYR A 276 7.45 -13.36 -21.44
CA TYR A 276 6.91 -12.52 -20.37
C TYR A 276 6.42 -11.20 -20.93
N THR A 277 5.42 -10.60 -20.27
CA THR A 277 4.92 -9.28 -20.60
C THR A 277 5.08 -8.35 -19.41
N ILE A 278 5.56 -7.13 -19.65
CA ILE A 278 5.54 -6.04 -18.67
C ILE A 278 4.57 -5.01 -19.22
N ASP A 279 3.45 -4.78 -18.52
CA ASP A 279 2.42 -3.82 -18.91
C ASP A 279 1.88 -4.06 -20.33
N GLY A 280 1.75 -5.34 -20.70
CA GLY A 280 1.29 -5.79 -22.02
C GLY A 280 2.36 -5.78 -23.11
N ILE A 281 3.56 -5.23 -22.86
CA ILE A 281 4.68 -5.27 -23.79
C ILE A 281 5.35 -6.64 -23.70
N SER A 282 5.44 -7.36 -24.82
CA SER A 282 5.98 -8.73 -24.87
C SER A 282 7.49 -8.77 -25.01
N TYR A 283 8.10 -9.67 -24.25
CA TYR A 283 9.51 -9.99 -24.24
C TYR A 283 9.72 -11.51 -24.27
N ASN A 284 10.89 -11.92 -24.71
CA ASN A 284 11.31 -13.32 -24.75
C ASN A 284 12.74 -13.46 -24.20
N SER A 285 13.00 -14.53 -23.47
CA SER A 285 14.34 -14.91 -22.99
C SER A 285 14.61 -16.36 -23.33
N SER A 286 15.80 -16.66 -23.87
CA SER A 286 16.28 -18.04 -24.04
C SER A 286 16.88 -18.62 -22.76
N ASN A 287 17.08 -17.81 -21.72
CA ASN A 287 17.61 -18.26 -20.44
C ASN A 287 16.47 -18.66 -19.52
N ALA A 288 16.61 -19.83 -18.87
CA ALA A 288 15.67 -20.31 -17.85
C ALA A 288 15.70 -19.45 -16.57
N LEU A 289 16.86 -18.87 -16.23
CA LEU A 289 17.07 -17.98 -15.09
C LEU A 289 17.60 -16.63 -15.55
N PHE A 290 16.89 -15.56 -15.23
CA PHE A 290 17.31 -14.19 -15.54
C PHE A 290 16.65 -13.17 -14.61
N SER A 291 17.19 -11.96 -14.59
CA SER A 291 16.64 -10.85 -13.81
C SER A 291 16.65 -9.54 -14.59
N PHE A 292 15.76 -8.64 -14.20
CA PHE A 292 15.67 -7.28 -14.71
C PHE A 292 15.10 -6.35 -13.63
N ASN A 293 15.30 -5.04 -13.80
CA ASN A 293 14.77 -4.05 -12.87
C ASN A 293 13.47 -3.43 -13.39
N LEU A 294 12.54 -3.20 -12.47
CA LEU A 294 11.39 -2.34 -12.68
C LEU A 294 11.69 -0.94 -12.16
N THR A 295 11.22 0.05 -12.90
CA THR A 295 11.28 1.45 -12.52
C THR A 295 10.01 1.85 -11.77
N GLU A 296 9.89 3.13 -11.47
CA GLU A 296 8.67 3.72 -10.90
C GLU A 296 7.43 3.43 -11.76
N GLY A 297 6.32 3.08 -11.09
CA GLY A 297 5.04 2.78 -11.71
C GLY A 297 4.31 1.58 -11.11
N ASN A 298 3.08 1.37 -11.59
CA ASN A 298 2.31 0.16 -11.33
C ASN A 298 2.55 -0.82 -12.47
N HIS A 299 3.20 -1.94 -12.18
CA HIS A 299 3.60 -2.92 -13.17
C HIS A 299 2.82 -4.21 -13.05
N LEU A 300 2.31 -4.69 -14.18
CA LEU A 300 1.77 -6.03 -14.30
C LEU A 300 2.73 -6.92 -15.09
N LEU A 301 3.25 -7.95 -14.42
CA LEU A 301 4.07 -8.98 -15.03
C LEU A 301 3.25 -10.27 -15.21
N GLU A 302 3.26 -10.78 -16.43
CA GLU A 302 2.72 -12.11 -16.77
C GLU A 302 3.82 -12.90 -17.47
N CYS A 303 4.03 -14.17 -17.12
CA CYS A 303 5.06 -14.98 -17.76
C CYS A 303 4.72 -16.47 -17.82
N TYR A 304 5.17 -17.14 -18.87
CA TYR A 304 5.12 -18.59 -19.00
C TYR A 304 6.37 -19.07 -19.74
N ALA A 305 6.77 -20.30 -19.47
CA ALA A 305 7.89 -20.94 -20.13
C ALA A 305 7.41 -21.94 -21.20
N VAL A 306 8.27 -22.25 -22.15
CA VAL A 306 8.11 -23.31 -23.13
C VAL A 306 9.35 -24.19 -23.07
N ASP A 307 9.14 -25.49 -22.96
CA ASP A 307 10.21 -26.49 -22.91
C ASP A 307 10.81 -26.79 -24.31
N ILE A 308 11.79 -27.68 -24.36
CA ILE A 308 12.45 -28.09 -25.62
C ILE A 308 11.55 -28.94 -26.54
N ASN A 309 10.51 -29.56 -25.98
CA ASN A 309 9.53 -30.38 -26.69
C ASN A 309 8.32 -29.57 -27.19
N GLY A 310 8.25 -28.29 -26.83
CA GLY A 310 7.23 -27.33 -27.25
C GLY A 310 6.01 -27.27 -26.33
N ASN A 311 6.02 -27.87 -25.14
CA ASN A 311 4.91 -27.69 -24.21
C ASN A 311 5.02 -26.34 -23.50
N ALA A 312 3.88 -25.65 -23.41
CA ALA A 312 3.78 -24.36 -22.74
C ALA A 312 3.29 -24.53 -21.29
N GLY A 313 4.02 -23.92 -20.37
CA GLY A 313 3.70 -23.82 -18.96
C GLY A 313 2.46 -22.96 -18.71
N ARG A 314 2.03 -22.95 -17.44
CA ARG A 314 0.96 -22.03 -17.00
C ARG A 314 1.49 -20.60 -16.92
N ILE A 315 0.61 -19.65 -17.24
CA ILE A 315 0.90 -18.22 -17.04
C ILE A 315 0.91 -17.93 -15.54
N SER A 316 2.05 -17.44 -15.05
CA SER A 316 2.23 -16.86 -13.73
C SER A 316 2.06 -15.35 -13.82
N LYS A 317 1.50 -14.74 -12.77
CA LYS A 317 1.12 -13.33 -12.76
C LYS A 317 1.52 -12.67 -11.45
N VAL A 318 2.14 -11.49 -11.51
CA VAL A 318 2.48 -10.69 -10.33
C VAL A 318 2.25 -9.20 -10.60
N ASN A 319 1.66 -8.50 -9.63
CA ASN A 319 1.54 -7.04 -9.65
C ASN A 319 2.65 -6.47 -8.75
N VAL A 320 3.32 -5.42 -9.22
CA VAL A 320 4.41 -4.77 -8.50
C VAL A 320 4.22 -3.25 -8.58
N CYS A 321 4.10 -2.59 -7.44
CA CYS A 321 3.95 -1.14 -7.34
C CYS A 321 5.27 -0.55 -6.84
N VAL A 322 5.87 0.37 -7.60
CA VAL A 322 7.17 0.98 -7.28
C VAL A 322 7.01 2.49 -7.27
N ASP A 323 7.40 3.13 -6.18
CA ASP A 323 7.44 4.58 -6.07
C ASP A 323 8.66 5.01 -5.27
N THR A 324 9.63 5.59 -5.97
CA THR A 324 10.91 6.00 -5.39
C THR A 324 11.01 7.50 -5.16
N THR A 325 9.96 8.26 -5.50
CA THR A 325 10.03 9.70 -5.59
C THR A 325 9.26 10.32 -4.44
N PRO A 326 9.92 11.10 -3.56
CA PRO A 326 9.21 11.85 -2.52
C PRO A 326 8.18 12.83 -3.10
N PRO A 327 7.08 13.09 -2.36
CA PRO A 327 6.07 14.05 -2.77
C PRO A 327 6.65 15.48 -2.87
N SER A 328 5.96 16.34 -3.61
CA SER A 328 6.24 17.77 -3.67
C SER A 328 5.30 18.57 -2.75
N ILE A 329 5.78 19.69 -2.21
CA ILE A 329 5.01 20.60 -1.36
C ILE A 329 5.14 22.04 -1.89
N THR A 330 4.02 22.73 -2.01
CA THR A 330 3.96 24.18 -2.20
C THR A 330 3.07 24.82 -1.14
N TYR A 331 3.24 26.13 -0.91
CA TYR A 331 2.47 26.88 0.07
C TYR A 331 2.20 28.30 -0.43
N GLU A 332 1.11 28.89 0.08
CA GLU A 332 0.68 30.25 -0.22
C GLU A 332 0.33 30.99 1.07
N PHE A 333 0.70 32.27 1.13
CA PHE A 333 0.26 33.19 2.16
C PHE A 333 -0.85 34.09 1.62
N ASN A 334 -1.85 34.39 2.45
CA ASN A 334 -2.88 35.37 2.16
C ASN A 334 -3.01 36.34 3.35
N PRO A 335 -2.57 37.61 3.22
CA PRO A 335 -2.06 38.23 2.00
C PRO A 335 -0.72 37.64 1.50
N SER A 336 -0.43 37.74 0.20
CA SER A 336 0.75 37.12 -0.43
C SER A 336 2.08 37.81 -0.11
N SER A 337 2.02 38.98 0.50
CA SER A 337 3.18 39.76 0.90
C SER A 337 2.88 40.52 2.20
N PRO A 338 3.90 40.78 3.03
CA PRO A 338 3.77 41.58 4.23
C PRO A 338 3.08 42.92 3.97
N ASP A 339 2.13 43.29 4.82
CA ASP A 339 1.36 44.54 4.76
C ASP A 339 1.78 45.58 5.81
N GLY A 340 2.77 45.26 6.63
CA GLY A 340 3.49 46.16 7.53
C GLY A 340 4.88 46.55 7.02
N GLU A 341 5.68 47.12 7.91
CA GLU A 341 7.07 47.51 7.64
C GLU A 341 8.04 46.35 7.88
N ASN A 342 9.27 46.46 7.35
CA ASN A 342 10.37 45.50 7.58
C ASN A 342 10.06 44.00 7.34
N GLY A 343 9.05 43.71 6.51
CA GLY A 343 8.63 42.35 6.19
C GLY A 343 7.65 41.72 7.20
N TRP A 344 7.08 42.52 8.10
CA TRP A 344 6.04 42.10 9.05
C TRP A 344 4.65 42.14 8.42
N TYR A 345 3.86 41.12 8.74
CA TYR A 345 2.42 41.16 8.55
C TYR A 345 1.76 41.81 9.77
N VAL A 346 0.89 42.79 9.53
CA VAL A 346 0.10 43.48 10.57
C VAL A 346 -1.38 43.07 10.51
N SER A 347 -1.76 42.25 9.54
CA SER A 347 -3.07 41.60 9.45
C SER A 347 -2.95 40.07 9.53
N ASN A 348 -4.07 39.41 9.83
CA ASN A 348 -4.12 37.95 9.92
C ASN A 348 -3.66 37.30 8.59
N VAL A 349 -2.74 36.34 8.70
CA VAL A 349 -2.22 35.60 7.54
C VAL A 349 -2.87 34.21 7.51
N GLU A 350 -3.53 33.88 6.42
CA GLU A 350 -3.96 32.52 6.13
C GLU A 350 -2.85 31.81 5.34
N ILE A 351 -2.43 30.64 5.82
CA ILE A 351 -1.43 29.79 5.20
C ILE A 351 -2.14 28.58 4.58
N SER A 352 -1.98 28.41 3.28
CA SER A 352 -2.49 27.25 2.54
C SER A 352 -1.35 26.38 2.04
N LEU A 353 -1.49 25.06 2.15
CA LEU A 353 -0.55 24.05 1.68
C LEU A 353 -1.15 23.23 0.55
N TYR A 354 -0.30 22.83 -0.38
CA TYR A 354 -0.63 21.90 -1.44
C TYR A 354 0.49 20.87 -1.56
N ALA A 355 0.12 19.60 -1.70
CA ALA A 355 1.08 18.54 -1.97
C ALA A 355 0.63 17.72 -3.18
N SER A 356 1.61 17.23 -3.93
CA SER A 356 1.34 16.32 -5.03
C SER A 356 2.42 15.26 -5.16
N ASP A 357 1.96 14.04 -5.41
CA ASP A 357 2.78 12.93 -5.86
C ASP A 357 2.11 12.29 -7.08
N ALA A 358 2.91 11.91 -8.08
CA ALA A 358 2.42 11.48 -9.38
C ALA A 358 2.15 9.97 -9.46
N THR A 359 2.77 9.18 -8.57
CA THR A 359 2.86 7.72 -8.73
C THR A 359 1.97 6.99 -7.72
N SER A 360 2.19 7.21 -6.42
CA SER A 360 1.38 6.60 -5.37
C SER A 360 0.33 7.56 -4.81
N GLY A 361 0.52 8.86 -5.00
CA GLY A 361 -0.35 9.93 -4.50
C GLY A 361 -0.08 10.27 -3.03
N ILE A 362 -0.71 11.33 -2.53
CA ILE A 362 -0.50 11.79 -1.14
C ILE A 362 -1.30 10.93 -0.14
N GLU A 363 -0.66 10.57 0.97
CA GLU A 363 -1.29 9.93 2.14
C GLU A 363 -1.44 10.93 3.29
N GLU A 364 -0.38 11.69 3.60
CA GLU A 364 -0.37 12.65 4.72
C GLU A 364 0.14 14.02 4.26
N LEU A 365 -0.48 15.09 4.77
CA LEU A 365 0.01 16.46 4.68
C LEU A 365 -0.11 17.11 6.06
N ASN A 366 1.02 17.56 6.60
CA ASN A 366 1.13 18.08 7.95
C ASN A 366 1.88 19.40 8.00
N PHE A 367 1.64 20.17 9.05
CA PHE A 367 2.45 21.34 9.39
C PHE A 367 2.80 21.37 10.88
N LYS A 368 3.83 22.14 11.23
CA LYS A 368 4.08 22.56 12.61
C LYS A 368 4.69 23.96 12.63
N ILE A 369 4.47 24.66 13.73
CA ILE A 369 4.99 26.00 13.98
C ILE A 369 6.11 25.87 15.02
N ASP A 370 7.30 26.36 14.67
CA ASP A 370 8.51 26.31 15.49
C ASP A 370 8.82 24.90 16.02
N GLU A 371 8.97 24.77 17.33
CA GLU A 371 9.21 23.50 18.03
C GLU A 371 7.91 22.77 18.44
N GLY A 372 6.76 23.22 17.93
CA GLY A 372 5.46 22.57 18.15
C GLY A 372 5.37 21.14 17.60
N GLY A 373 4.30 20.44 17.97
CA GLY A 373 3.97 19.13 17.41
C GLY A 373 3.42 19.23 15.98
N TRP A 374 3.59 18.17 15.19
CA TRP A 374 2.95 18.04 13.88
C TRP A 374 1.42 18.00 14.01
N GLN A 375 0.76 18.73 13.12
CA GLN A 375 -0.69 18.80 13.00
C GLN A 375 -1.10 18.40 11.57
N ASP A 376 -2.24 17.72 11.44
CA ASP A 376 -2.83 17.41 10.14
C ASP A 376 -3.32 18.70 9.46
N TYR A 377 -3.11 18.80 8.16
CA TYR A 377 -3.56 19.93 7.35
C TYR A 377 -4.96 19.65 6.78
N ASP A 378 -5.97 20.34 7.29
CA ASP A 378 -7.39 20.18 6.91
C ASP A 378 -7.97 21.40 6.16
N GLY A 379 -7.09 22.22 5.56
CA GLY A 379 -7.43 23.51 4.96
C GLY A 379 -6.48 24.59 5.45
N PHE A 380 -6.82 25.86 5.30
CA PHE A 380 -5.93 26.94 5.75
C PHE A 380 -5.77 26.96 7.27
N PHE A 381 -4.62 27.46 7.73
CA PHE A 381 -4.38 27.77 9.14
C PHE A 381 -3.82 29.19 9.28
N SER A 382 -3.85 29.74 10.49
CA SER A 382 -3.30 31.06 10.80
C SER A 382 -2.42 31.00 12.04
N LEU A 383 -1.56 32.01 12.20
CA LEU A 383 -0.79 32.20 13.43
C LEU A 383 -1.70 32.68 14.56
N ASN A 384 -1.47 32.18 15.76
CA ASN A 384 -2.16 32.60 16.98
C ASN A 384 -1.23 33.30 17.98
N MET A 385 0.03 33.50 17.59
CA MET A 385 1.07 34.16 18.36
C MET A 385 1.81 35.12 17.42
N GLU A 386 2.20 36.27 17.96
CA GLU A 386 3.02 37.26 17.27
C GLU A 386 4.51 36.95 17.48
N GLY A 387 5.33 37.45 16.56
CA GLY A 387 6.77 37.24 16.50
C GLY A 387 7.25 36.69 15.16
N GLU A 388 8.51 36.30 15.14
CA GLU A 388 9.13 35.59 14.02
C GLU A 388 9.00 34.09 14.22
N HIS A 389 8.39 33.41 13.25
CA HIS A 389 8.09 31.98 13.30
C HIS A 389 8.68 31.23 12.10
N ILE A 390 9.05 29.97 12.34
CA ILE A 390 9.41 29.01 11.30
C ILE A 390 8.26 28.01 11.15
N LEU A 391 7.67 27.97 9.96
CA LEU A 391 6.65 27.00 9.58
C LEU A 391 7.33 25.81 8.93
N TYR A 392 7.12 24.59 9.43
CA TYR A 392 7.57 23.36 8.78
C TYR A 392 6.38 22.67 8.13
N PHE A 393 6.59 22.15 6.92
CA PHE A 393 5.59 21.40 6.16
C PHE A 393 6.14 20.01 5.85
N ARG A 394 5.31 18.99 6.01
CA ARG A 394 5.65 17.59 5.77
C ARG A 394 4.58 16.96 4.90
N ALA A 395 5.00 16.21 3.90
CA ALA A 395 4.12 15.37 3.09
C ALA A 395 4.68 13.95 3.02
N VAL A 396 3.79 12.98 3.07
CA VAL A 396 4.08 11.55 2.89
C VAL A 396 3.18 11.03 1.79
N ASP A 397 3.75 10.29 0.85
CA ASP A 397 2.98 9.62 -0.20
C ASP A 397 2.46 8.24 0.28
N LYS A 398 1.68 7.55 -0.56
CA LYS A 398 1.13 6.22 -0.20
C LYS A 398 2.17 5.12 -0.16
N ALA A 399 3.32 5.32 -0.80
CA ALA A 399 4.45 4.40 -0.75
C ALA A 399 5.31 4.59 0.51
N GLY A 400 5.17 5.71 1.21
CA GLY A 400 5.92 6.05 2.40
C GLY A 400 7.16 6.91 2.16
N ASN A 401 7.34 7.51 0.97
CA ASN A 401 8.37 8.52 0.77
C ASN A 401 7.94 9.84 1.44
N GLU A 402 8.91 10.57 2.00
CA GLU A 402 8.67 11.76 2.81
C GLU A 402 9.46 12.96 2.29
N LEU A 403 8.82 14.14 2.27
CA LEU A 403 9.48 15.43 2.11
C LEU A 403 9.13 16.35 3.29
N ILE A 404 10.15 17.02 3.84
CA ILE A 404 9.99 18.09 4.83
C ILE A 404 10.63 19.38 4.28
N THR A 405 9.88 20.48 4.30
CA THR A 405 10.36 21.82 3.93
C THR A 405 9.94 22.85 4.99
N ASN A 406 10.38 24.11 4.86
CA ASN A 406 10.02 25.18 5.78
C ASN A 406 9.91 26.56 5.11
N ALA A 407 9.24 27.48 5.79
CA ALA A 407 9.12 28.89 5.46
C ALA A 407 9.23 29.74 6.74
N THR A 408 9.69 30.99 6.61
CA THR A 408 9.70 31.95 7.72
C THR A 408 8.60 32.99 7.54
N ILE A 409 8.04 33.45 8.66
CA ILE A 409 7.00 34.47 8.70
C ILE A 409 7.19 35.38 9.91
N LYS A 410 6.93 36.68 9.73
CA LYS A 410 6.97 37.70 10.78
C LYS A 410 5.59 38.30 10.93
N TYR A 411 4.98 38.19 12.09
CA TYR A 411 3.62 38.64 12.33
C TYR A 411 3.53 39.47 13.62
N ASP A 412 3.00 40.67 13.52
CA ASP A 412 2.81 41.58 14.64
C ASP A 412 1.70 42.58 14.30
N ALA A 413 0.51 42.38 14.88
CA ALA A 413 -0.67 43.19 14.63
C ALA A 413 -0.98 44.14 15.80
N THR A 414 -0.15 44.15 16.85
CA THR A 414 -0.45 44.83 18.10
C THR A 414 0.32 46.15 18.17
N PRO A 415 -0.36 47.30 18.20
CA PRO A 415 0.32 48.56 18.44
C PRO A 415 0.96 48.64 19.83
N PRO A 416 2.10 49.35 19.98
CA PRO A 416 2.73 49.56 21.26
C PRO A 416 1.78 50.18 22.30
N SER A 417 1.88 49.75 23.56
CA SER A 417 1.13 50.36 24.66
C SER A 417 1.87 51.61 25.16
N VAL A 418 1.23 52.78 25.14
CA VAL A 418 1.81 54.07 25.57
C VAL A 418 0.99 54.71 26.70
N SER A 419 1.66 55.27 27.71
CA SER A 419 1.04 56.07 28.77
C SER A 419 1.90 57.26 29.16
N ILE A 420 1.28 58.43 29.34
CA ILE A 420 1.99 59.65 29.76
C ILE A 420 1.93 59.76 31.28
N ILE A 421 3.10 59.89 31.91
CA ILE A 421 3.27 60.10 33.35
C ILE A 421 3.28 61.60 33.66
N GLN A 422 3.90 62.41 32.79
CA GLN A 422 4.01 63.86 32.96
C GLN A 422 4.03 64.56 31.59
N PRO A 423 3.25 65.63 31.37
CA PRO A 423 2.39 66.35 32.33
C PRO A 423 1.09 65.61 32.70
N ASP A 424 0.66 65.78 33.95
CA ASP A 424 -0.63 65.27 34.49
C ASP A 424 -1.52 66.44 34.98
N GLY A 425 -1.34 67.62 34.39
CA GLY A 425 -1.99 68.88 34.78
C GLY A 425 -1.04 69.91 35.41
N GLY A 426 -1.60 71.01 35.92
CA GLY A 426 -0.85 72.10 36.55
C GLY A 426 -0.17 73.05 35.56
N PHE A 427 0.84 73.78 36.03
CA PHE A 427 1.59 74.78 35.23
C PHE A 427 2.90 74.20 34.70
N VAL A 428 3.12 74.35 33.40
CA VAL A 428 4.33 73.97 32.66
C VAL A 428 4.99 75.25 32.13
N LYS A 429 6.33 75.35 32.23
CA LYS A 429 7.11 76.49 31.71
C LYS A 429 8.59 76.15 31.54
N GLN A 430 9.28 76.95 30.73
CA GLN A 430 10.73 76.88 30.50
C GLN A 430 11.23 75.50 30.04
N GLN A 431 12.15 74.89 30.80
CA GLN A 431 12.53 73.49 30.60
C GLN A 431 11.60 72.60 31.42
N TYR A 432 10.97 71.65 30.73
CA TYR A 432 10.04 70.73 31.34
C TYR A 432 10.32 69.31 30.90
N GLU A 433 10.33 68.38 31.85
CA GLU A 433 10.54 66.97 31.56
C GLU A 433 9.20 66.29 31.25
N ILE A 434 9.05 65.81 30.02
CA ILE A 434 7.94 64.94 29.63
C ILE A 434 8.35 63.51 29.98
N LYS A 435 7.47 62.77 30.66
CA LYS A 435 7.71 61.36 31.07
C LYS A 435 6.61 60.45 30.58
N TRP A 436 6.97 59.25 30.14
CA TRP A 436 6.04 58.25 29.64
C TRP A 436 6.54 56.83 29.93
N ASN A 437 5.64 55.86 29.81
CA ASN A 437 5.99 54.45 29.61
C ASN A 437 5.47 54.03 28.23
N ALA A 438 6.32 53.39 27.45
CA ALA A 438 5.95 52.72 26.20
C ALA A 438 6.57 51.32 26.17
N SER A 439 5.83 50.32 25.71
CA SER A 439 6.31 48.94 25.58
C SER A 439 5.52 48.20 24.51
N ASP A 440 6.18 47.27 23.83
CA ASP A 440 5.57 46.32 22.91
C ASP A 440 6.05 44.89 23.19
N SER A 441 5.25 43.87 22.85
CA SER A 441 5.56 42.45 23.12
C SER A 441 6.50 41.80 22.11
N VAL A 442 6.60 42.34 20.90
CA VAL A 442 7.47 41.86 19.82
C VAL A 442 8.70 42.75 19.69
N ASP A 443 8.51 44.07 19.86
CA ASP A 443 9.55 45.11 19.84
C ASP A 443 9.73 45.74 21.23
N GLU A 444 10.46 45.08 22.12
CA GLU A 444 10.62 45.56 23.50
C GLU A 444 11.35 46.92 23.60
N ASN A 445 12.24 47.25 22.66
CA ASN A 445 13.10 48.43 22.76
C ASN A 445 12.50 49.70 22.13
N LEU A 446 11.60 49.59 21.15
CA LEU A 446 10.93 50.72 20.47
C LEU A 446 11.92 51.85 20.12
N ASP A 447 13.15 51.52 19.74
CA ASP A 447 14.19 52.52 19.53
C ASP A 447 14.02 53.23 18.18
N GLY A 448 14.23 54.55 18.17
CA GLY A 448 14.01 55.39 16.98
C GLY A 448 12.55 55.70 16.61
N ASN A 449 11.55 55.31 17.41
CA ASN A 449 10.14 55.37 17.01
C ASN A 449 9.18 56.13 17.96
N ILE A 450 9.70 56.96 18.88
CA ILE A 450 8.87 57.85 19.71
C ILE A 450 8.75 59.25 19.09
N SER A 451 7.52 59.75 18.94
CA SER A 451 7.21 61.12 18.50
C SER A 451 6.35 61.85 19.53
N ILE A 452 6.67 63.11 19.83
CA ILE A 452 6.00 63.94 20.83
C ILE A 452 5.41 65.17 20.14
N TYR A 453 4.14 65.46 20.46
CA TYR A 453 3.41 66.61 19.93
C TYR A 453 2.77 67.43 21.06
N TYR A 454 2.68 68.74 20.85
CA TYR A 454 2.03 69.71 21.71
C TYR A 454 0.77 70.28 21.05
N SER A 455 -0.32 70.39 21.80
CA SER A 455 -1.53 71.13 21.38
C SER A 455 -1.77 72.30 22.31
N TYR A 456 -2.12 73.46 21.74
CA TYR A 456 -2.50 74.68 22.45
C TYR A 456 -4.02 74.93 22.47
N ASP A 457 -4.81 74.04 21.87
CA ASP A 457 -6.22 74.24 21.55
C ASP A 457 -7.04 72.95 21.79
N ASN A 458 -6.78 72.29 22.93
CA ASN A 458 -7.49 71.10 23.39
C ASN A 458 -7.51 69.95 22.36
N GLY A 459 -6.37 69.70 21.72
CA GLY A 459 -6.18 68.61 20.77
C GLY A 459 -6.65 68.88 19.34
N SER A 460 -7.09 70.11 19.03
CA SER A 460 -7.54 70.47 17.68
C SER A 460 -6.37 70.60 16.69
N THR A 461 -5.26 71.18 17.15
CA THR A 461 -4.00 71.35 16.42
C THR A 461 -2.86 70.71 17.20
N TRP A 462 -1.97 70.01 16.50
CA TRP A 462 -0.79 69.37 17.06
C TRP A 462 0.48 69.89 16.38
N VAL A 463 1.41 70.41 17.18
CA VAL A 463 2.72 70.89 16.75
C VAL A 463 3.77 69.89 17.21
N GLU A 464 4.69 69.51 16.32
CA GLU A 464 5.78 68.60 16.65
C GLU A 464 6.71 69.21 17.72
N VAL A 465 6.98 68.44 18.77
CA VAL A 465 7.97 68.76 19.81
C VAL A 465 9.27 68.02 19.50
N ALA A 466 9.17 66.73 19.19
CA ALA A 466 10.30 65.88 18.84
C ALA A 466 9.81 64.66 18.06
N ASN A 467 10.68 64.06 17.24
CA ASN A 467 10.37 62.90 16.42
C ASN A 467 11.59 61.97 16.33
N GLY A 468 11.36 60.67 16.12
CA GLY A 468 12.41 59.67 15.96
C GLY A 468 13.25 59.45 17.23
N LEU A 469 12.65 59.60 18.41
CA LEU A 469 13.34 59.43 19.67
C LEU A 469 13.44 57.94 20.05
N ASN A 470 14.53 57.57 20.72
CA ASN A 470 14.61 56.29 21.42
C ASN A 470 13.66 56.28 22.62
N ASN A 471 13.12 55.11 22.96
CA ASN A 471 12.24 54.95 24.11
C ASN A 471 13.02 54.99 25.45
N THR A 472 13.46 56.19 25.87
CA THR A 472 14.14 56.43 27.15
C THR A 472 13.18 56.72 28.31
N GLY A 473 11.87 56.74 28.07
CA GLY A 473 10.83 57.10 29.03
C GLY A 473 10.79 58.58 29.45
N SER A 474 11.66 59.42 28.88
CA SER A 474 11.71 60.85 29.21
C SER A 474 12.31 61.72 28.11
N TYR A 475 11.84 62.97 28.01
CA TYR A 475 12.35 63.98 27.08
C TYR A 475 12.33 65.38 27.73
N MET A 476 13.47 66.07 27.67
CA MET A 476 13.58 67.46 28.15
C MET A 476 13.07 68.43 27.09
N TRP A 477 11.82 68.87 27.26
CA TRP A 477 11.15 69.81 26.39
C TRP A 477 11.53 71.26 26.73
N ASN A 478 11.99 71.99 25.72
CA ASN A 478 12.12 73.44 25.77
C ASN A 478 10.80 74.07 25.29
N THR A 479 10.03 74.66 26.21
CA THR A 479 8.72 75.24 25.90
C THR A 479 8.80 76.60 25.20
N TYR A 480 9.98 77.22 25.16
CA TYR A 480 10.15 78.48 24.44
C TYR A 480 9.92 78.28 22.94
N GLY A 481 9.01 79.07 22.36
CA GLY A 481 8.62 78.95 20.94
C GLY A 481 7.29 78.22 20.72
N PHE A 482 6.71 77.64 21.76
CA PHE A 482 5.35 77.11 21.74
C PHE A 482 4.36 78.15 22.30
N GLN A 483 3.15 78.18 21.75
CA GLN A 483 2.12 79.14 22.16
C GLN A 483 1.59 78.80 23.56
N ASP A 484 1.61 79.78 24.47
CA ASP A 484 1.00 79.67 25.80
C ASP A 484 -0.51 79.37 25.69
N SER A 485 -1.02 78.52 26.57
CA SER A 485 -2.42 78.06 26.55
C SER A 485 -2.85 77.50 27.90
N ASP A 486 -4.11 77.72 28.28
CA ASP A 486 -4.80 77.06 29.39
C ASP A 486 -5.49 75.75 28.98
N GLU A 487 -5.40 75.37 27.70
CA GLU A 487 -5.94 74.15 27.12
C GLU A 487 -4.84 73.21 26.58
N ALA A 488 -3.63 73.32 27.12
CA ALA A 488 -2.46 72.62 26.61
C ALA A 488 -2.54 71.09 26.82
N MET A 489 -2.06 70.32 25.84
CA MET A 489 -1.98 68.86 25.89
C MET A 489 -0.70 68.33 25.22
N ILE A 490 -0.20 67.18 25.68
CA ILE A 490 0.87 66.41 25.02
C ILE A 490 0.28 65.14 24.41
N LYS A 491 0.73 64.78 23.21
CA LYS A 491 0.46 63.50 22.56
C LYS A 491 1.78 62.81 22.28
N ILE A 492 1.88 61.54 22.65
CA ILE A 492 3.03 60.69 22.33
C ILE A 492 2.55 59.58 21.39
N LEU A 493 3.27 59.40 20.29
CA LEU A 493 3.15 58.26 19.39
C LEU A 493 4.35 57.34 19.63
N ALA A 494 4.12 56.05 19.72
CA ALA A 494 5.16 55.03 19.66
C ALA A 494 4.84 54.10 18.50
N LYS A 495 5.82 53.82 17.64
CA LYS A 495 5.68 52.92 16.50
C LYS A 495 6.58 51.70 16.70
N ASP A 496 6.12 50.51 16.39
CA ASP A 496 6.97 49.30 16.40
C ASP A 496 7.65 49.08 15.03
N ASP A 497 8.48 48.05 14.97
CA ASP A 497 9.14 47.56 13.75
C ASP A 497 8.19 47.05 12.66
N ALA A 498 6.96 46.66 13.01
CA ALA A 498 5.91 46.23 12.08
C ALA A 498 5.12 47.41 11.50
N GLY A 499 5.27 48.59 12.10
CA GLY A 499 4.64 49.84 11.70
C GLY A 499 3.32 50.14 12.41
N ASN A 500 2.91 49.37 13.40
CA ASN A 500 1.74 49.68 14.22
C ASN A 500 2.06 50.87 15.14
N VAL A 501 1.05 51.71 15.43
CA VAL A 501 1.26 52.97 16.18
C VAL A 501 0.38 53.04 17.43
N GLY A 502 1.03 53.01 18.59
CA GLY A 502 0.48 53.31 19.89
C GLY A 502 0.36 54.81 20.13
N VAL A 503 -0.71 55.25 20.82
CA VAL A 503 -0.97 56.68 21.08
C VAL A 503 -1.37 56.91 22.54
N ALA A 504 -0.74 57.90 23.17
CA ALA A 504 -1.17 58.44 24.45
C ALA A 504 -1.39 59.95 24.36
N ILE A 505 -2.40 60.46 25.06
CA ILE A 505 -2.70 61.89 25.18
C ILE A 505 -2.77 62.24 26.66
N SER A 506 -2.09 63.31 27.07
CA SER A 506 -2.03 63.74 28.47
C SER A 506 -3.35 64.37 28.92
N ASN A 507 -3.51 64.52 30.24
CA ASN A 507 -4.49 65.46 30.79
C ASN A 507 -4.16 66.91 30.36
N LYS A 508 -5.17 67.80 30.39
CA LYS A 508 -4.98 69.24 30.15
C LYS A 508 -4.04 69.84 31.19
N PHE A 509 -3.13 70.70 30.77
CA PHE A 509 -2.29 71.53 31.63
C PHE A 509 -2.27 72.98 31.14
N ILE A 510 -1.60 73.87 31.88
CA ILE A 510 -1.42 75.27 31.52
C ILE A 510 0.03 75.47 31.12
N LEU A 511 0.28 75.88 29.86
CA LEU A 511 1.58 76.37 29.44
C LEU A 511 1.60 77.89 29.56
N ASP A 512 2.48 78.41 30.42
CA ASP A 512 2.62 79.86 30.64
C ASP A 512 4.10 80.25 30.75
N ASN A 513 4.65 80.74 29.63
CA ASN A 513 5.99 81.32 29.57
C ASN A 513 5.98 82.84 29.69
N THR A 514 4.80 83.48 29.73
CA THR A 514 4.65 84.93 29.71
C THR A 514 4.78 85.52 31.12
N PRO A 515 5.84 86.31 31.41
CA PRO A 515 5.95 86.95 32.71
C PRO A 515 4.80 87.93 32.95
N PRO A 516 4.30 88.06 34.18
CA PRO A 516 3.27 89.06 34.48
C PRO A 516 3.81 90.47 34.19
N THR A 517 3.02 91.28 33.47
CA THR A 517 3.39 92.67 33.21
C THR A 517 2.82 93.57 34.30
N ILE A 518 3.69 94.29 35.01
CA ILE A 518 3.29 95.32 35.98
C ILE A 518 3.29 96.68 35.27
N ILE A 519 2.11 97.28 35.09
CA ILE A 519 1.97 98.66 34.61
C ILE A 519 1.63 99.55 35.80
N ILE A 520 2.59 100.35 36.24
CA ILE A 520 2.36 101.40 37.25
C ILE A 520 1.60 102.54 36.55
N LYS A 521 0.32 102.73 36.88
CA LYS A 521 -0.53 103.70 36.20
C LYS A 521 -0.28 105.15 36.62
N GLN A 522 0.07 105.48 37.88
CA GLN A 522 0.40 106.84 38.35
C GLN A 522 1.07 106.91 39.77
N PRO A 523 1.75 108.02 40.17
CA PRO A 523 2.05 109.22 39.36
C PRO A 523 3.53 109.66 39.28
N VAL A 524 3.76 110.29 38.12
CA VAL A 524 4.70 111.32 37.64
C VAL A 524 5.42 112.23 38.65
N GLU A 525 6.55 112.79 38.20
CA GLU A 525 7.48 113.73 38.87
C GLU A 525 6.82 114.74 39.82
N GLY A 526 7.34 114.81 41.06
CA GLY A 526 7.17 115.99 41.92
C GLY A 526 6.67 115.81 43.36
N LYS A 527 6.35 114.61 43.87
CA LYS A 527 5.99 114.45 45.31
C LYS A 527 6.48 113.15 45.95
N ALA A 528 7.66 113.20 46.56
CA ALA A 528 8.02 112.34 47.69
C ALA A 528 7.97 113.19 48.97
N TYR A 529 7.27 112.71 50.00
CA TYR A 529 7.22 113.34 51.32
C TYR A 529 8.44 112.91 52.14
N GLY A 530 9.18 113.87 52.70
CA GLY A 530 10.25 113.65 53.68
C GLY A 530 9.81 113.88 55.13
N THR A 531 10.67 113.48 56.05
CA THR A 531 10.75 114.00 57.43
C THR A 531 12.24 114.16 57.78
N ASP A 532 12.58 115.31 58.35
CA ASP A 532 13.93 115.86 58.61
C ASP A 532 14.93 114.94 59.33
#